data_AF-A0A847W5Z9-F1
#
_entry.id   AF-A0A847W5Z9-F1
#
_cell.length_a   1.000
_cell.length_b   1.000
_cell.length_c   1.000
_cell.angle_alpha   90.00
_cell.angle_beta   90.00
_cell.angle_gamma   90.00
#
_symmetry.space_group_name_H-M   'P 1'
#
loop_
_entity.id
_entity.type
_entity.pdbx_description
1 polymer ?
#
loop_
_entity_poly.entity_id
_entity_poly.type
_entity_poly.pdbx_seq_one_letter_code
_entity_poly.pdbx_strand_id
1 'polypeptide(L)'
;MKKANCFLYNKQIKDLAKKGESLLEDLPHLPKDWVKNIVKILPYLLLIGGIFSLVSGFQDLFAFGRNRAWIMHWMQIDRTYYYVRAIFSILMAVLYLMAYKIIKNKEYEGWLLLFWTVILTLLEAIVLLIIGGGSLVASIVGAVIGFYLIYEIRPEFIAKETKKTK
;
A
#
# COMPACT_ATOMS: atom_id res chain seq x y z
N MET A 1 -13.66 16.23 -10.84
CA MET A 1 -12.98 14.98 -10.48
C MET A 1 -13.69 13.74 -11.04
N LYS A 2 -13.97 13.63 -12.35
CA LYS A 2 -14.64 12.46 -12.97
C LYS A 2 -13.68 11.48 -13.69
N LYS A 3 -12.44 11.89 -13.99
CA LYS A 3 -11.49 11.09 -14.80
C LYS A 3 -10.59 10.15 -13.98
N ALA A 4 -10.32 10.41 -12.70
CA ALA A 4 -9.53 9.52 -11.85
C ALA A 4 -10.20 8.14 -11.63
N ASN A 5 -11.53 8.10 -11.79
CA ASN A 5 -12.33 6.89 -11.55
C ASN A 5 -12.13 5.82 -12.63
N CYS A 6 -11.62 6.14 -13.81
CA CYS A 6 -11.47 5.15 -14.89
C CYS A 6 -10.33 4.15 -14.61
N PHE A 7 -9.20 4.62 -14.05
CA PHE A 7 -8.04 3.78 -13.76
C PHE A 7 -8.26 2.89 -12.53
N LEU A 8 -8.86 3.45 -11.47
CA LEU A 8 -9.13 2.71 -10.23
C LEU A 8 -10.26 1.68 -10.37
N TYR A 9 -11.19 1.91 -11.30
CA TYR A 9 -12.40 1.11 -11.49
C TYR A 9 -12.35 0.25 -12.76
N ASN A 10 -11.16 -0.22 -13.14
CA ASN A 10 -11.01 -1.17 -14.24
C ASN A 10 -11.61 -2.54 -13.84
N LYS A 11 -12.38 -3.15 -14.74
CA LYS A 11 -12.97 -4.49 -14.59
C LYS A 11 -11.92 -5.54 -14.18
N GLN A 12 -10.72 -5.47 -14.77
CA GLN A 12 -9.61 -6.37 -14.45
C GLN A 12 -9.20 -6.28 -12.98
N ILE A 13 -9.21 -5.09 -12.38
CA ILE A 13 -8.83 -4.89 -10.97
C ILE A 13 -9.88 -5.47 -10.04
N LYS A 14 -11.16 -5.35 -10.39
CA LYS A 14 -12.23 -6.01 -9.63
C LYS A 14 -12.13 -7.54 -9.70
N ASP A 15 -11.79 -8.07 -10.87
CA ASP A 15 -11.62 -9.51 -11.04
C ASP A 15 -10.38 -10.02 -10.28
N LEU A 16 -9.27 -9.27 -10.28
CA LEU A 16 -8.09 -9.56 -9.47
C LEU A 16 -8.41 -9.49 -7.97
N ALA A 17 -9.14 -8.47 -7.54
CA ALA A 17 -9.59 -8.34 -6.16
C ALA A 17 -10.45 -9.54 -5.74
N LYS A 18 -11.36 -10.02 -6.59
CA LYS A 18 -12.16 -11.21 -6.30
C LYS A 18 -11.31 -12.49 -6.22
N LYS A 19 -10.35 -12.67 -7.12
CA LYS A 19 -9.43 -13.82 -7.06
C LYS A 19 -8.60 -13.84 -5.78
N GLY A 20 -8.20 -12.67 -5.28
CA GLY A 20 -7.50 -12.60 -3.99
C GLY A 20 -8.37 -13.00 -2.81
N GLU A 21 -9.68 -12.74 -2.87
CA GLU A 21 -10.63 -13.15 -1.83
C GLU A 21 -10.71 -14.67 -1.73
N SER A 22 -10.87 -15.37 -2.87
CA SER A 22 -10.92 -16.84 -2.89
C SER A 22 -9.65 -17.52 -2.37
N LEU A 23 -8.50 -16.84 -2.39
CA LEU A 23 -7.25 -17.37 -1.83
C LEU A 23 -7.16 -17.22 -0.31
N LEU A 24 -8.02 -16.38 0.28
CA LEU A 24 -8.00 -16.06 1.71
C LEU A 24 -9.27 -16.54 2.44
N GLU A 25 -10.25 -17.12 1.73
CA GLU A 25 -11.50 -17.65 2.31
C GLU A 25 -11.24 -18.72 3.39
N ASP A 26 -10.16 -19.50 3.25
CA ASP A 26 -9.81 -20.58 4.19
C ASP A 26 -8.98 -20.09 5.40
N LEU A 27 -8.57 -18.82 5.44
CA LEU A 27 -7.77 -18.28 6.54
C LEU A 27 -8.64 -17.89 7.75
N PRO A 28 -8.10 -17.97 8.97
CA PRO A 28 -8.86 -17.58 10.16
C PRO A 28 -9.24 -16.10 10.06
N HIS A 29 -10.54 -15.79 10.18
CA HIS A 29 -11.02 -14.41 10.16
C HIS A 29 -10.78 -13.69 11.49
N LEU A 30 -10.59 -12.37 11.44
CA LEU A 30 -10.41 -11.57 12.65
C LEU A 30 -11.76 -11.34 13.35
N PRO A 31 -11.77 -11.19 14.69
CA PRO A 31 -12.98 -10.77 15.39
C PRO A 31 -13.51 -9.44 14.84
N LYS A 32 -14.83 -9.34 14.62
CA LYS A 32 -15.47 -8.15 14.03
C LYS A 32 -15.13 -6.84 14.76
N ASP A 33 -14.93 -6.89 16.07
CA ASP A 33 -14.57 -5.72 16.87
C ASP A 33 -13.16 -5.22 16.58
N TRP A 34 -12.23 -6.12 16.26
CA TRP A 34 -10.87 -5.77 15.86
C TRP A 34 -10.87 -5.10 14.50
N VAL A 35 -11.62 -5.66 13.54
CA VAL A 35 -11.78 -5.08 12.20
C VAL A 35 -12.33 -3.66 12.28
N LYS A 36 -13.38 -3.43 13.10
CA LYS A 36 -13.94 -2.09 13.32
C LYS A 36 -12.92 -1.12 13.93
N ASN A 37 -12.13 -1.56 14.90
CA ASN A 37 -11.09 -0.75 15.51
C ASN A 37 -9.97 -0.41 14.52
N ILE A 38 -9.54 -1.37 13.70
CA ILE A 38 -8.57 -1.15 12.63
C ILE A 38 -9.12 -0.10 11.66
N VAL A 39 -10.34 -0.28 11.14
CA VAL A 39 -10.96 0.66 10.20
C VAL A 39 -11.10 2.07 10.80
N LYS A 40 -11.33 2.19 12.11
CA LYS A 40 -11.40 3.49 12.80
C LYS A 40 -10.04 4.20 12.85
N ILE A 41 -8.96 3.45 13.06
CA ILE A 41 -7.59 3.99 13.18
C ILE A 41 -6.92 4.14 11.81
N LEU A 42 -7.37 3.37 10.81
CA LEU A 42 -6.80 3.27 9.47
C LEU A 42 -6.55 4.62 8.77
N PRO A 43 -7.49 5.60 8.76
CA PRO A 43 -7.21 6.90 8.15
C PRO A 43 -5.94 7.56 8.75
N TYR A 44 -5.79 7.51 10.06
CA TYR A 44 -4.64 8.12 10.74
C TYR A 44 -3.34 7.39 10.41
N LEU A 45 -3.38 6.05 10.32
CA LEU A 45 -2.23 5.26 9.86
C LEU A 45 -1.83 5.63 8.43
N LEU A 46 -2.79 5.86 7.54
CA LEU A 46 -2.51 6.27 6.16
C LEU A 46 -1.96 7.68 6.08
N LEU A 47 -2.45 8.60 6.92
CA LEU A 47 -1.91 9.96 6.97
C LEU A 47 -0.44 9.94 7.43
N ILE A 48 -0.17 9.24 8.53
CA ILE A 48 1.18 9.10 9.08
C ILE A 48 2.07 8.38 8.06
N GLY A 49 1.64 7.21 7.58
CA GLY A 49 2.35 6.43 6.57
C GLY A 49 2.63 7.23 5.30
N GLY A 50 1.66 8.03 4.82
CA GLY A 50 1.83 8.90 3.67
C GLY A 50 2.90 9.97 3.87
N ILE A 51 2.91 10.63 5.02
CA ILE A 51 3.94 11.63 5.37
C ILE A 51 5.31 10.95 5.50
N PHE A 52 5.40 9.81 6.19
CA PHE A 52 6.65 9.07 6.35
C PHE A 52 7.20 8.59 5.00
N SER A 53 6.36 8.04 4.13
CA SER A 53 6.77 7.63 2.78
C SER A 53 7.23 8.82 1.95
N LEU A 54 6.56 9.98 2.07
CA LEU A 54 6.97 11.19 1.37
C LEU A 54 8.34 11.67 1.83
N VAL A 55 8.54 11.79 3.14
CA VAL A 55 9.82 12.20 3.74
C VAL A 55 10.93 11.21 3.38
N SER A 56 10.65 9.90 3.47
CA SER A 56 11.61 8.86 3.11
C SER A 56 11.98 8.93 1.63
N GLY A 57 11.01 9.13 0.74
CA GLY A 57 11.26 9.29 -0.69
C GLY A 57 12.11 10.51 -1.01
N PHE A 58 11.83 11.65 -0.39
CA PHE A 58 12.66 12.86 -0.52
C PHE A 58 14.07 12.66 0.05
N GLN A 59 14.18 11.98 1.20
CA GLN A 59 15.47 11.65 1.78
C GLN A 59 16.29 10.75 0.87
N ASP A 60 15.68 9.72 0.29
CA ASP A 60 16.37 8.82 -0.63
C ASP A 60 16.77 9.52 -1.94
N LEU A 61 15.99 10.52 -2.39
CA LEU A 61 16.30 11.33 -3.57
C LEU A 61 17.44 12.34 -3.34
N PHE A 62 17.48 13.00 -2.18
CA PHE A 62 18.35 14.17 -1.93
C PHE A 62 19.47 13.95 -0.91
N ALA A 63 19.31 13.02 0.04
CA ALA A 63 20.29 12.79 1.12
C ALA A 63 21.47 11.89 0.70
N PHE A 64 21.58 11.56 -0.59
CA PHE A 64 22.62 10.70 -1.13
C PHE A 64 24.05 11.25 -0.91
N GLY A 65 24.20 12.57 -0.79
CA GLY A 65 25.50 13.24 -0.90
C GLY A 65 26.33 13.44 0.37
N ARG A 66 25.85 13.17 1.60
CA ARG A 66 26.59 13.59 2.82
C ARG A 66 26.91 12.52 3.87
N ASN A 67 25.97 11.63 4.23
CA ASN A 67 26.15 10.77 5.43
C ASN A 67 26.03 9.26 5.18
N ARG A 68 25.64 8.81 3.98
CA ARG A 68 25.37 7.38 3.72
C ARG A 68 26.46 6.67 2.91
N ALA A 69 27.36 7.41 2.24
CA ALA A 69 28.33 6.85 1.29
C ALA A 69 29.21 5.72 1.85
N TRP A 70 29.60 5.78 3.13
CA TRP A 70 30.42 4.74 3.76
C TRP A 70 29.67 3.42 4.00
N ILE A 71 28.47 3.47 4.58
CA ILE A 71 27.62 2.27 4.82
C ILE A 71 27.25 1.62 3.48
N MET A 72 26.99 2.44 2.46
CA MET A 72 26.64 1.97 1.11
C MET A 72 27.77 1.19 0.45
N HIS A 73 29.00 1.68 0.59
CA HIS A 73 30.18 1.00 0.07
C HIS A 73 30.35 -0.37 0.74
N TRP A 74 30.12 -0.46 2.05
CA TRP A 74 30.17 -1.71 2.80
C TRP A 74 29.07 -2.70 2.40
N MET A 75 27.86 -2.21 2.11
CA MET A 75 26.72 -3.07 1.74
C MET A 75 26.61 -3.34 0.23
N GLN A 76 27.52 -2.81 -0.59
CA GLN A 76 27.50 -2.91 -2.07
C GLN A 76 26.17 -2.48 -2.72
N ILE A 77 25.44 -1.55 -2.09
CA ILE A 77 24.15 -1.08 -2.62
C ILE A 77 24.39 0.08 -3.59
N ASP A 78 23.98 -0.11 -4.85
CA ASP A 78 24.09 0.89 -5.91
C ASP A 78 23.16 2.10 -5.65
N ARG A 79 23.51 3.27 -6.18
CA ARG A 79 22.67 4.49 -6.10
C ARG A 79 21.30 4.28 -6.75
N THR A 80 21.25 3.44 -7.78
CA THR A 80 20.05 3.04 -8.49
C THR A 80 18.96 2.53 -7.55
N TYR A 81 19.34 1.78 -6.50
CA TYR A 81 18.41 1.28 -5.49
C TYR A 81 17.60 2.42 -4.83
N TYR A 82 18.25 3.53 -4.49
CA TYR A 82 17.61 4.64 -3.78
C TYR A 82 16.74 5.48 -4.68
N TYR A 83 17.15 5.70 -5.94
CA TYR A 83 16.29 6.38 -6.90
C TYR A 83 15.00 5.60 -7.16
N VAL A 84 15.12 4.28 -7.34
CA VAL A 84 13.96 3.41 -7.51
C VAL A 84 13.07 3.42 -6.27
N ARG A 85 13.66 3.21 -5.08
CA ARG A 85 12.94 3.25 -3.80
C ARG A 85 12.26 4.60 -3.56
N ALA A 86 12.92 5.71 -3.92
CA ALA A 86 12.35 7.05 -3.79
C ALA A 86 11.09 7.21 -4.64
N ILE A 87 11.11 6.73 -5.89
CA ILE A 87 9.95 6.76 -6.79
C ILE A 87 8.78 5.98 -6.18
N PHE A 88 9.01 4.74 -5.74
CA PHE A 88 7.97 3.93 -5.10
C PHE A 88 7.44 4.58 -3.82
N SER A 89 8.32 5.13 -2.98
CA SER A 89 7.94 5.82 -1.73
C SER A 89 7.07 7.05 -1.99
N ILE A 90 7.40 7.85 -3.01
CA ILE A 90 6.59 9.02 -3.40
C ILE A 90 5.23 8.57 -3.95
N LEU A 91 5.18 7.55 -4.80
CA LEU A 91 3.92 7.01 -5.32
C LEU A 91 3.03 6.46 -4.18
N MET A 92 3.62 5.73 -3.24
CA MET A 92 2.95 5.25 -2.03
C MET A 92 2.40 6.41 -1.19
N ALA A 93 3.18 7.47 -1.00
CA ALA A 93 2.73 8.66 -0.29
C ALA A 93 1.51 9.30 -0.95
N VAL A 94 1.52 9.45 -2.28
CA VAL A 94 0.37 9.98 -3.03
C VAL A 94 -0.87 9.13 -2.81
N LEU A 95 -0.75 7.80 -2.94
CA LEU A 95 -1.88 6.88 -2.73
C LEU A 95 -2.42 6.96 -1.30
N TYR A 96 -1.56 6.95 -0.28
CA TYR A 96 -1.97 7.04 1.13
C TYR A 96 -2.65 8.37 1.46
N LEU A 97 -2.10 9.50 0.99
CA LEU A 97 -2.68 10.82 1.23
C LEU A 97 -4.03 10.98 0.51
N MET A 98 -4.17 10.44 -0.70
CA MET A 98 -5.46 10.40 -1.40
C MET A 98 -6.47 9.50 -0.68
N ALA A 99 -6.01 8.34 -0.20
CA ALA A 99 -6.87 7.36 0.48
C ALA A 99 -7.39 7.89 1.82
N TYR A 100 -6.65 8.76 2.52
CA TYR A 100 -7.02 9.30 3.84
C TYR A 100 -8.47 9.81 3.88
N LYS A 101 -8.82 10.76 3.01
CA LYS A 101 -10.15 11.39 3.01
C LYS A 101 -11.25 10.39 2.63
N ILE A 102 -10.96 9.52 1.67
CA ILE A 102 -11.92 8.55 1.11
C ILE A 102 -12.21 7.42 2.11
N ILE A 103 -11.18 6.93 2.81
CA ILE A 103 -11.28 5.90 3.85
C ILE A 103 -11.91 6.45 5.12
N LYS A 104 -11.63 7.70 5.49
CA LYS A 104 -12.34 8.37 6.58
C LYS A 104 -13.85 8.39 6.32
N ASN A 105 -14.24 8.53 5.05
CA ASN A 105 -15.62 8.43 4.61
C ASN A 105 -16.11 6.98 4.41
N LYS A 106 -15.29 5.96 4.72
CA LYS A 106 -15.59 4.53 4.52
C LYS A 106 -16.10 4.20 3.11
N GLU A 107 -15.55 4.86 2.10
CA GLU A 107 -15.96 4.64 0.70
C GLU A 107 -15.14 3.52 0.07
N TYR A 108 -15.78 2.72 -0.80
CA TYR A 108 -15.13 1.60 -1.48
C TYR A 108 -13.94 2.04 -2.35
N GLU A 109 -13.99 3.24 -2.93
CA GLU A 109 -12.87 3.83 -3.68
C GLU A 109 -11.59 3.94 -2.83
N GLY A 110 -11.74 4.15 -1.50
CA GLY A 110 -10.61 4.24 -0.58
C GLY A 110 -9.98 2.87 -0.36
N TRP A 111 -10.81 1.84 -0.25
CA TRP A 111 -10.34 0.46 -0.20
C TRP A 111 -9.58 0.05 -1.48
N LEU A 112 -10.07 0.47 -2.66
CA LEU A 112 -9.35 0.25 -3.92
C LEU A 112 -7.97 0.92 -3.94
N LEU A 113 -7.84 2.14 -3.38
CA LEU A 113 -6.53 2.78 -3.25
C LEU A 113 -5.59 1.98 -2.35
N LEU A 114 -6.08 1.39 -1.26
CA LEU A 114 -5.27 0.48 -0.44
C LEU A 114 -4.85 -0.77 -1.20
N PHE A 115 -5.77 -1.37 -1.96
CA PHE A 115 -5.44 -2.52 -2.79
C PHE A 115 -4.30 -2.19 -3.76
N TRP A 116 -4.33 -1.00 -4.38
CA TRP A 116 -3.23 -0.50 -5.20
C TRP A 116 -1.93 -0.32 -4.42
N THR A 117 -1.98 0.14 -3.16
CA THR A 117 -0.77 0.26 -2.35
C THR A 117 -0.11 -1.09 -2.09
N VAL A 118 -0.88 -2.17 -1.88
CA VAL A 118 -0.30 -3.51 -1.73
C VAL A 118 0.28 -4.05 -3.03
N ILE A 119 -0.37 -3.82 -4.17
CA ILE A 119 0.22 -4.13 -5.48
C ILE A 119 1.53 -3.36 -5.66
N LEU A 120 1.54 -2.07 -5.30
CA LEU A 120 2.72 -1.22 -5.45
C LEU A 120 3.87 -1.67 -4.56
N THR A 121 3.59 -2.09 -3.31
CA THR A 121 4.59 -2.68 -2.40
C THR A 121 5.14 -4.01 -2.93
N LEU A 122 4.29 -4.85 -3.53
CA LEU A 122 4.72 -6.08 -4.21
C LEU A 122 5.65 -5.78 -5.39
N LEU A 123 5.27 -4.81 -6.22
CA LEU A 123 6.10 -4.36 -7.35
C LEU A 123 7.44 -3.78 -6.87
N GLU A 124 7.41 -2.94 -5.85
CA GLU A 124 8.63 -2.40 -5.21
C GLU A 124 9.53 -3.55 -4.75
N ALA A 125 9.00 -4.50 -3.99
CA ALA A 125 9.76 -5.65 -3.52
C ALA A 125 10.44 -6.43 -4.65
N ILE A 126 9.71 -6.75 -5.72
CA ILE A 126 10.24 -7.48 -6.88
C ILE A 126 11.37 -6.68 -7.55
N VAL A 127 11.15 -5.39 -7.79
CA VAL A 127 12.15 -4.53 -8.45
C VAL A 127 13.40 -4.39 -7.60
N LEU A 128 13.25 -4.16 -6.29
CA LEU A 128 14.39 -4.02 -5.39
C LEU A 128 15.20 -5.32 -5.28
N LEU A 129 14.53 -6.48 -5.26
CA LEU A 129 15.19 -7.79 -5.28
C LEU A 129 16.05 -7.99 -6.53
N ILE A 130 15.57 -7.59 -7.71
CA ILE A 130 16.32 -7.67 -8.97
C ILE A 130 17.57 -6.78 -8.93
N ILE A 131 17.48 -5.62 -8.29
CA ILE A 131 18.59 -4.65 -8.16
C ILE A 131 19.57 -5.07 -7.04
N GLY A 132 19.31 -6.19 -6.35
CA GLY A 132 20.19 -6.71 -5.30
C GLY A 132 19.98 -6.06 -3.94
N GLY A 133 18.86 -5.36 -3.71
CA GLY A 133 18.52 -4.75 -2.44
C GLY A 133 17.22 -5.30 -1.84
N GLY A 134 17.25 -5.71 -0.57
CA GLY A 134 16.06 -6.16 0.17
C GLY A 134 16.08 -7.63 0.56
N SER A 135 15.04 -8.06 1.26
CA SER A 135 14.89 -9.45 1.74
C SER A 135 13.63 -10.07 1.15
N LEU A 136 13.81 -11.11 0.34
CA LEU A 136 12.71 -11.84 -0.32
C LEU A 136 11.69 -12.33 0.71
N VAL A 137 12.18 -12.88 1.82
CA VAL A 137 11.35 -13.41 2.90
C VAL A 137 10.54 -12.28 3.55
N ALA A 138 11.19 -11.17 3.91
CA ALA A 138 10.51 -10.05 4.55
C ALA A 138 9.44 -9.43 3.62
N SER A 139 9.75 -9.31 2.33
CA SER A 139 8.84 -8.79 1.33
C SER A 139 7.61 -9.67 1.11
N ILE A 140 7.80 -10.98 1.00
CA ILE A 140 6.69 -11.93 0.83
C ILE A 140 5.80 -11.92 2.07
N VAL A 141 6.41 -12.03 3.27
CA VAL A 141 5.66 -12.04 4.53
C VAL A 141 4.88 -10.74 4.71
N GLY A 142 5.52 -9.59 4.48
CA GLY A 142 4.87 -8.28 4.56
C GLY A 142 3.72 -8.14 3.56
N ALA A 143 3.89 -8.62 2.34
CA ALA A 143 2.84 -8.59 1.32
C ALA A 143 1.65 -9.49 1.67
N VAL A 144 1.90 -10.72 2.14
CA VAL A 144 0.84 -11.65 2.55
C VAL A 144 0.02 -11.07 3.70
N ILE A 145 0.70 -10.51 4.72
CA ILE A 145 0.02 -9.85 5.85
C ILE A 145 -0.78 -8.64 5.39
N GLY A 146 -0.19 -7.78 4.56
CA GLY A 146 -0.85 -6.60 4.03
C GLY A 146 -2.07 -6.95 3.18
N PHE A 147 -1.95 -7.98 2.34
CA PHE A 147 -3.05 -8.49 1.53
C PHE A 147 -4.17 -9.01 2.42
N TYR A 148 -3.87 -9.90 3.38
CA TYR A 148 -4.84 -10.45 4.32
C TYR A 148 -5.62 -9.35 5.08
N LEU A 149 -4.92 -8.36 5.65
CA LEU A 149 -5.56 -7.27 6.39
C LEU A 149 -6.49 -6.44 5.52
N ILE A 150 -6.15 -6.19 4.25
CA ILE A 150 -7.00 -5.44 3.32
C ILE A 150 -8.30 -6.19 3.03
N TYR A 151 -8.26 -7.51 2.86
CA TYR A 151 -9.48 -8.29 2.63
C TYR A 151 -10.37 -8.34 3.85
N GLU A 152 -9.78 -8.45 5.04
CA GLU A 152 -10.53 -8.53 6.28
C GLU A 152 -11.32 -7.23 6.57
N ILE A 153 -10.77 -6.07 6.21
CA ILE A 153 -11.47 -4.79 6.37
C ILE A 153 -12.45 -4.47 5.23
N ARG A 154 -12.39 -5.17 4.10
CA ARG A 154 -13.19 -4.91 2.89
C ARG A 154 -14.71 -4.85 3.13
N PRO A 155 -15.33 -5.75 3.94
CA PRO A 155 -16.78 -5.75 4.13
C PRO A 155 -17.33 -4.43 4.69
N GLU A 156 -16.55 -3.73 5.53
CA GLU A 156 -16.93 -2.43 6.11
C GLU A 156 -17.08 -1.32 5.05
N PHE A 157 -16.41 -1.44 3.90
CA PHE A 157 -16.46 -0.46 2.80
C PHE A 157 -17.58 -0.79 1.80
N ILE A 158 -17.83 -2.08 1.53
CA ILE A 158 -18.92 -2.53 0.64
C ILE A 158 -20.29 -2.24 1.27
N ALA A 159 -20.43 -2.45 2.58
CA ALA A 159 -21.70 -2.21 3.30
C ALA A 159 -22.16 -0.74 3.25
N LYS A 160 -21.24 0.21 3.00
CA LYS A 160 -21.57 1.63 2.85
C LYS A 160 -21.87 2.02 1.41
N GLU A 161 -21.22 1.41 0.42
CA GLU A 161 -21.51 1.64 -1.00
C GLU A 161 -22.97 1.33 -1.32
N THR A 162 -23.47 0.19 -0.85
CA THR A 162 -24.88 -0.24 -1.04
C THR A 162 -25.91 0.68 -0.36
N LYS A 163 -25.53 1.38 0.71
CA LYS A 163 -26.38 2.41 1.35
C LYS A 163 -26.38 3.75 0.62
N LYS A 164 -25.36 4.04 -0.19
CA LYS A 164 -25.24 5.29 -0.94
C LYS A 164 -25.98 5.25 -2.28
N THR A 165 -26.32 4.06 -2.77
CA THR A 165 -27.03 3.82 -4.05
C THR A 165 -28.55 3.62 -3.89
N LYS A 166 -29.06 3.52 -2.67
CA LYS A 166 -30.49 3.57 -2.34
C LYS A 166 -30.86 4.99 -1.91
#